data_AF-A0A3G2T4Z6-F1
#
_entry.id   AF-A0A3G2T4Z6-F1
#
_cell.length_a   1.000
_cell.length_b   1.000
_cell.length_c   1.000
_cell.angle_alpha   90.00
_cell.angle_beta   90.00
_cell.angle_gamma   90.00
#
_symmetry.space_group_name_H-M   'P 1'
#
loop_
_entity.id
_entity.type
_entity.pdbx_description
1 polymer ?
#
loop_
_entity_poly.entity_id
_entity_poly.type
_entity_poly.pdbx_seq_one_letter_code
_entity_poly.pdbx_strand_id
1 'polypeptide(L)'
;MFLTACTKPENNKANQPQQNKLDQQIEAQFKLWKAQQNPQLLSEYYQFMSQYLKHPPSLMELTTTRNYMPEKCYSKRFAIPPKAFWKNVVSSLQLVEKLNGNEYFKSYSITAIYRDPELNKCVGGAGKSKHLNNYAVDFYVLNPKESNQSEREQLVKDMCQFWKEEGKNFKMGLGVYGNNRYHIDTQGYRTWGKDFKSKSSTCLKDDK
;
A
#
# COMPACT_ATOMS: atom_id res chain seq x y z
N MET A 1 -17.07 49.44 23.38
CA MET A 1 -16.59 48.20 24.03
C MET A 1 -16.76 47.07 23.04
N PHE A 2 -15.70 46.71 22.30
CA PHE A 2 -15.69 45.56 21.42
C PHE A 2 -15.01 44.40 22.17
N LEU A 3 -15.74 43.32 22.44
CA LEU A 3 -15.19 42.11 23.02
C LEU A 3 -14.64 41.24 21.89
N THR A 4 -13.32 41.25 21.73
CA THR A 4 -12.58 40.35 20.84
C THR A 4 -12.57 38.95 21.46
N ALA A 5 -13.24 37.99 20.84
CA ALA A 5 -13.19 36.59 21.25
C ALA A 5 -11.91 35.94 20.68
N CYS A 6 -10.96 35.60 21.56
CA CYS A 6 -9.79 34.80 21.21
C CYS A 6 -10.21 33.34 20.97
N THR A 7 -10.22 32.91 19.71
CA THR A 7 -10.27 31.48 19.36
C THR A 7 -8.92 30.83 19.68
N LYS A 8 -8.91 29.88 20.62
CA LYS A 8 -7.75 29.02 20.90
C LYS A 8 -7.46 28.13 19.69
N PRO A 9 -6.18 27.90 19.33
CA PRO A 9 -5.84 26.88 18.34
C PRO A 9 -5.98 25.49 18.96
N GLU A 10 -6.81 24.63 18.35
CA GLU A 10 -6.94 23.23 18.71
C GLU A 10 -5.67 22.46 18.29
N ASN A 11 -4.84 22.12 19.27
CA ASN A 11 -3.67 21.26 19.12
C ASN A 11 -4.11 19.79 18.93
N ASN A 12 -4.13 19.30 17.69
CA ASN A 12 -4.35 17.90 17.36
C ASN A 12 -3.11 17.02 17.66
N LYS A 13 -2.86 16.69 18.94
CA LYS A 13 -1.79 15.76 19.38
C LYS A 13 -2.29 14.35 19.80
N ALA A 14 -3.58 14.05 19.71
CA ALA A 14 -4.14 12.88 20.39
C ALA A 14 -3.94 11.50 19.71
N ASN A 15 -3.52 11.44 18.43
CA ASN A 15 -3.55 10.19 17.64
C ASN A 15 -2.18 9.64 17.18
N GLN A 16 -1.06 10.24 17.58
CA GLN A 16 0.29 9.71 17.29
C GLN A 16 0.73 8.52 18.18
N PRO A 17 0.39 8.46 19.48
CA PRO A 17 0.84 7.37 20.35
C PRO A 17 0.30 5.99 19.93
N GLN A 18 -0.92 5.95 19.40
CA GLN A 18 -1.62 4.69 19.11
C GLN A 18 -1.13 4.02 17.81
N GLN A 19 -0.76 4.79 16.79
CA GLN A 19 -0.21 4.24 15.53
C GLN A 19 1.22 3.72 15.75
N ASN A 20 2.06 4.49 16.43
CA ASN A 20 3.42 4.04 16.78
C ASN A 20 3.39 2.76 17.63
N LYS A 21 2.42 2.65 18.56
CA LYS A 21 2.21 1.42 19.33
C LYS A 21 1.77 0.24 18.47
N LEU A 22 0.89 0.46 17.49
CA LEU A 22 0.48 -0.58 16.56
C LEU A 22 1.67 -1.05 15.74
N ASP A 23 2.43 -0.15 15.13
CA ASP A 23 3.59 -0.49 14.30
C ASP A 23 4.66 -1.26 15.10
N GLN A 24 4.94 -0.83 16.34
CA GLN A 24 5.81 -1.57 17.27
C GLN A 24 5.28 -2.98 17.58
N GLN A 25 3.96 -3.13 17.76
CA GLN A 25 3.35 -4.44 17.97
C GLN A 25 3.47 -5.34 16.72
N ILE A 26 3.25 -4.79 15.52
CA ILE A 26 3.44 -5.56 14.27
C ILE A 26 4.90 -5.98 14.14
N GLU A 27 5.85 -5.10 14.46
CA GLU A 27 7.28 -5.41 14.38
C GLU A 27 7.69 -6.52 15.36
N ALA A 28 7.18 -6.49 16.59
CA ALA A 28 7.38 -7.57 17.56
C ALA A 28 6.81 -8.91 17.06
N GLN A 29 5.59 -8.89 16.50
CA GLN A 29 4.97 -10.08 15.90
C GLN A 29 5.76 -10.60 14.69
N PHE A 30 6.28 -9.69 13.86
CA PHE A 30 7.11 -10.05 12.72
C PHE A 30 8.40 -10.75 13.16
N LYS A 31 9.06 -10.26 14.22
CA LYS A 31 10.27 -10.89 14.79
C LYS A 31 9.99 -12.32 15.25
N LEU A 32 8.86 -12.54 15.94
CA LEU A 32 8.43 -13.87 16.38
C LEU A 32 8.10 -14.79 15.20
N TRP A 33 7.33 -14.30 14.22
CA TRP A 33 7.00 -15.07 13.03
C TRP A 33 8.26 -15.45 12.23
N LYS A 34 9.17 -14.49 12.02
CA LYS A 34 10.43 -14.67 11.30
C LYS A 34 11.30 -15.75 11.94
N ALA A 35 11.36 -15.79 13.28
CA ALA A 35 12.12 -16.81 14.03
C ALA A 35 11.60 -18.23 13.84
N GLN A 36 10.34 -18.40 13.41
CA GLN A 36 9.71 -19.69 13.12
C GLN A 36 9.86 -20.13 11.66
N GLN A 37 10.40 -19.27 10.78
CA GLN A 37 10.53 -19.57 9.36
C GLN A 37 11.91 -20.17 9.03
N ASN A 38 12.00 -20.80 7.86
CA ASN A 38 13.28 -21.19 7.28
C ASN A 38 14.11 -19.93 6.94
N PRO A 39 15.27 -19.69 7.60
CA PRO A 39 16.08 -18.49 7.37
C PRO A 39 16.69 -18.44 5.97
N GLN A 40 17.01 -19.59 5.37
CA GLN A 40 17.51 -19.68 4.01
C GLN A 40 16.44 -19.25 3.01
N LEU A 41 15.19 -19.70 3.17
CA LEU A 41 14.08 -19.30 2.30
C LEU A 41 13.81 -17.78 2.37
N LEU A 42 13.87 -17.19 3.56
CA LEU A 42 13.72 -15.74 3.74
C LEU A 42 14.85 -14.97 3.05
N SER A 43 16.09 -15.46 3.18
CA SER A 43 17.26 -14.86 2.54
C SER A 43 17.15 -14.93 1.01
N GLU A 44 16.81 -16.10 0.47
CA GLU A 44 16.60 -16.31 -0.97
C GLU A 44 15.51 -15.39 -1.52
N TYR A 45 14.37 -15.28 -0.83
CA TYR A 45 13.28 -14.41 -1.25
C TYR A 45 13.70 -12.94 -1.28
N TYR A 46 14.38 -12.47 -0.24
CA TYR A 46 14.87 -11.10 -0.17
C TYR A 46 15.92 -10.81 -1.25
N GLN A 47 16.92 -11.69 -1.40
CA GLN A 47 17.95 -11.58 -2.43
C GLN A 47 17.36 -11.56 -3.84
N PHE A 48 16.38 -12.44 -4.12
CA PHE A 48 15.67 -12.45 -5.39
C PHE A 48 15.04 -11.08 -5.67
N MET A 49 14.36 -10.48 -4.70
CA MET A 49 13.73 -9.16 -4.89
C MET A 49 14.76 -8.05 -5.09
N SER A 50 15.85 -8.07 -4.33
CA SER A 50 16.93 -7.08 -4.44
C SER A 50 17.63 -7.06 -5.80
N GLN A 51 17.54 -8.14 -6.59
CA GLN A 51 18.10 -8.17 -7.94
C GLN A 51 17.35 -7.28 -8.93
N TYR A 52 16.07 -6.95 -8.66
CA TYR A 52 15.21 -6.24 -9.60
C TYR A 52 14.87 -4.80 -9.19
N LEU A 53 15.21 -4.40 -7.97
CA LEU A 53 14.77 -3.15 -7.35
C LEU A 53 15.97 -2.31 -6.92
N LYS A 54 15.91 -1.00 -7.16
CA LYS A 54 16.98 -0.07 -6.75
C LYS A 54 16.96 0.16 -5.24
N HIS A 55 15.76 0.19 -4.67
CA HIS A 55 15.46 0.42 -3.26
C HIS A 55 14.51 -0.69 -2.78
N PRO A 56 14.99 -1.93 -2.63
CA PRO A 56 14.14 -3.06 -2.27
C PRO A 56 13.42 -2.82 -0.94
N PRO A 57 12.10 -3.10 -0.84
CA PRO A 57 11.36 -3.02 0.41
C PRO A 57 11.97 -3.94 1.46
N SER A 58 11.80 -3.58 2.73
CA SER A 58 12.26 -4.44 3.82
C SER A 58 11.60 -5.82 3.75
N LEU A 59 12.25 -6.86 4.29
CA LEU A 59 11.63 -8.18 4.38
C LEU A 59 10.27 -8.14 5.09
N MET A 60 10.11 -7.25 6.09
CA MET A 60 8.83 -7.03 6.76
C MET A 60 7.76 -6.53 5.79
N GLU A 61 8.05 -5.55 4.93
CA GLU A 61 7.11 -5.07 3.91
C GLU A 61 6.80 -6.14 2.86
N LEU A 62 7.80 -6.94 2.49
CA LEU A 62 7.63 -8.01 1.50
C LEU A 62 6.77 -9.18 2.00
N THR A 63 6.67 -9.39 3.31
CA THR A 63 6.01 -10.57 3.89
C THR A 63 4.88 -10.24 4.87
N THR A 64 4.47 -8.98 5.01
CA THR A 64 3.45 -8.58 5.99
C THR A 64 2.32 -7.80 5.34
N THR A 65 1.08 -8.23 5.59
CA THR A 65 -0.10 -7.40 5.37
C THR A 65 -0.37 -6.52 6.59
N ARG A 66 -0.11 -5.22 6.45
CA ARG A 66 -0.32 -4.14 7.44
C ARG A 66 -1.59 -3.32 7.20
N ASN A 67 -2.34 -3.63 6.14
CA ASN A 67 -3.69 -3.07 5.96
C ASN A 67 -4.57 -3.38 7.18
N TYR A 68 -5.55 -2.53 7.43
CA TYR A 68 -6.59 -2.81 8.41
C TYR A 68 -7.22 -4.18 8.14
N MET A 69 -7.39 -4.97 9.20
CA MET A 69 -8.05 -6.27 9.17
C MET A 69 -8.74 -6.55 10.51
N PRO A 70 -9.75 -7.43 10.56
CA PRO A 70 -10.33 -7.87 11.82
C PRO A 70 -9.30 -8.58 12.71
N GLU A 71 -9.41 -8.45 14.04
CA GLU A 71 -8.45 -9.03 14.99
C GLU A 71 -8.30 -10.55 14.83
N LYS A 72 -9.40 -11.26 14.56
CA LYS A 72 -9.41 -12.70 14.26
C LYS A 72 -8.51 -13.11 13.09
N CYS A 73 -8.09 -12.15 12.25
CA CYS A 73 -7.21 -12.38 11.11
C CYS A 73 -5.74 -12.03 11.39
N TYR A 74 -5.41 -11.45 12.55
CA TYR A 74 -4.06 -10.96 12.84
C TYR A 74 -2.98 -12.05 12.73
N SER A 75 -3.28 -13.27 13.15
CA SER A 75 -2.33 -14.40 13.06
C SER A 75 -1.97 -14.81 11.64
N LYS A 76 -2.74 -14.37 10.62
CA LYS A 76 -2.55 -14.72 9.20
C LYS A 76 -1.84 -13.63 8.39
N ARG A 77 -1.37 -12.56 9.03
CA ARG A 77 -0.84 -11.38 8.32
C ARG A 77 0.49 -11.60 7.64
N PHE A 78 1.25 -12.61 8.07
CA PHE A 78 2.60 -12.87 7.59
C PHE A 78 2.62 -14.07 6.66
N ALA A 79 3.27 -13.93 5.50
CA ALA A 79 3.45 -15.03 4.58
C ALA A 79 4.62 -14.79 3.63
N ILE A 80 5.28 -15.87 3.23
CA ILE A 80 6.23 -15.87 2.10
C ILE A 80 5.44 -16.36 0.88
N PRO A 81 5.43 -15.64 -0.26
CA PRO A 81 4.78 -16.14 -1.47
C PRO A 81 5.44 -17.45 -1.94
N PRO A 82 4.68 -18.38 -2.54
CA PRO A 82 5.25 -19.51 -3.27
C PRO A 82 6.31 -19.04 -4.27
N LYS A 83 7.41 -19.80 -4.42
CA LYS A 83 8.53 -19.46 -5.33
C LYS A 83 8.07 -19.12 -6.75
N ALA A 84 7.07 -19.85 -7.26
CA ALA A 84 6.49 -19.62 -8.58
C ALA A 84 5.88 -18.21 -8.76
N PHE A 85 5.54 -17.51 -7.66
CA PHE A 85 4.95 -16.19 -7.69
C PHE A 85 5.95 -15.06 -7.40
N TRP A 86 7.23 -15.36 -7.12
CA TRP A 86 8.19 -14.32 -6.73
C TRP A 86 8.36 -13.25 -7.82
N LYS A 87 8.48 -13.65 -9.09
CA LYS A 87 8.66 -12.69 -10.19
C LYS A 87 7.43 -11.82 -10.47
N ASN A 88 6.25 -12.23 -10.02
CA ASN A 88 4.97 -11.60 -10.39
C ASN A 88 4.87 -10.14 -9.92
N VAL A 89 5.42 -9.82 -8.73
CA VAL A 89 5.29 -8.48 -8.14
C VAL A 89 6.31 -7.50 -8.71
N VAL A 90 7.40 -8.00 -9.31
CA VAL A 90 8.58 -7.20 -9.65
C VAL A 90 8.20 -5.96 -10.45
N SER A 91 7.41 -6.11 -11.51
CA SER A 91 6.98 -4.99 -12.35
C SER A 91 6.09 -3.97 -11.62
N SER A 92 5.28 -4.41 -10.65
CA SER A 92 4.45 -3.52 -9.82
C SER A 92 5.31 -2.73 -8.84
N LEU A 93 6.30 -3.36 -8.21
CA LEU A 93 7.25 -2.67 -7.32
C LEU A 93 8.13 -1.69 -8.10
N GLN A 94 8.62 -2.06 -9.27
CA GLN A 94 9.36 -1.16 -10.15
C GLN A 94 8.53 0.06 -10.58
N LEU A 95 7.22 -0.12 -10.81
CA LEU A 95 6.33 0.99 -11.12
C LEU A 95 6.17 1.93 -9.92
N VAL A 96 6.04 1.39 -8.69
CA VAL A 96 6.02 2.19 -7.46
C VAL A 96 7.33 2.97 -7.29
N GLU A 97 8.49 2.32 -7.48
CA GLU A 97 9.81 2.99 -7.44
C GLU A 97 9.93 4.08 -8.51
N LYS A 98 9.44 3.84 -9.73
CA LYS A 98 9.43 4.84 -10.81
C LYS A 98 8.61 6.06 -10.43
N LEU A 99 7.41 5.87 -9.87
CA LEU A 99 6.57 6.98 -9.43
C LEU A 99 7.22 7.78 -8.31
N ASN A 100 7.85 7.10 -7.35
CA ASN A 100 8.63 7.77 -6.30
C ASN A 100 9.82 8.55 -6.85
N GLY A 101 10.61 7.95 -7.75
CA GLY A 101 11.77 8.58 -8.38
C GLY A 101 11.43 9.73 -9.33
N ASN A 102 10.21 9.75 -9.85
CA ASN A 102 9.66 10.85 -10.65
C ASN A 102 8.90 11.89 -9.81
N GLU A 103 9.08 11.86 -8.48
CA GLU A 103 8.53 12.84 -7.54
C GLU A 103 6.99 12.94 -7.48
N TYR A 104 6.24 11.95 -8.00
CA TYR A 104 4.79 11.87 -7.74
C TYR A 104 4.51 11.83 -6.23
N PHE A 105 5.43 11.22 -5.49
CA PHE A 105 5.45 11.29 -4.03
C PHE A 105 6.84 11.12 -3.46
N LYS A 106 7.15 11.85 -2.39
CA LYS A 106 8.46 11.83 -1.73
C LYS A 106 8.68 10.61 -0.84
N SER A 107 7.65 10.21 -0.11
CA SER A 107 7.72 9.08 0.83
C SER A 107 6.49 8.18 0.69
N TYR A 108 6.72 6.89 0.90
CA TYR A 108 5.67 5.88 0.88
C TYR A 108 6.00 4.73 1.82
N SER A 109 5.00 3.93 2.18
CA SER A 109 5.18 2.71 2.95
C SER A 109 4.30 1.59 2.40
N ILE A 110 4.90 0.43 2.10
CA ILE A 110 4.19 -0.68 1.47
C ILE A 110 3.44 -1.49 2.52
N THR A 111 2.12 -1.50 2.42
CA THR A 111 1.27 -2.13 3.43
C THR A 111 0.92 -3.56 3.11
N ALA A 112 0.90 -3.98 1.85
CA ALA A 112 0.65 -5.36 1.48
C ALA A 112 1.20 -5.67 0.10
N ILE A 113 1.74 -6.88 -0.06
CA ILE A 113 2.17 -7.41 -1.36
C ILE A 113 1.49 -8.77 -1.61
N TYR A 114 2.05 -9.84 -1.06
CA TYR A 114 1.43 -11.15 -1.10
C TYR A 114 0.37 -11.26 -0.01
N ARG A 115 -0.77 -11.88 -0.34
CA ARG A 115 -1.78 -12.25 0.64
C ARG A 115 -2.06 -13.73 0.52
N ASP A 116 -1.75 -14.45 1.59
CA ASP A 116 -2.08 -15.86 1.69
C ASP A 116 -3.58 -16.10 1.49
N PRO A 117 -4.00 -17.18 0.78
CA PRO A 117 -5.42 -17.50 0.60
C PRO A 117 -6.23 -17.52 1.90
N GLU A 118 -5.66 -18.00 3.01
CA GLU A 118 -6.33 -18.00 4.31
C GLU A 118 -6.59 -16.58 4.81
N LEU A 119 -5.59 -15.70 4.70
CA LEU A 119 -5.75 -14.29 5.07
C LEU A 119 -6.79 -13.63 4.17
N ASN A 120 -6.72 -13.85 2.86
CA ASN A 120 -7.65 -13.27 1.91
C ASN A 120 -9.09 -13.66 2.22
N LYS A 121 -9.34 -14.95 2.54
CA LYS A 121 -10.65 -15.41 2.98
C LYS A 121 -11.07 -14.77 4.31
N CYS A 122 -10.16 -14.69 5.28
CA CYS A 122 -10.46 -14.14 6.61
C CYS A 122 -10.92 -12.67 6.56
N VAL A 123 -10.28 -11.86 5.71
CA VAL A 123 -10.60 -10.44 5.55
C VAL A 123 -11.74 -10.17 4.55
N GLY A 124 -12.37 -11.21 4.01
CA GLY A 124 -13.42 -11.06 2.98
C GLY A 124 -12.89 -10.50 1.66
N GLY A 125 -11.62 -10.76 1.34
CA GLY A 125 -10.99 -10.30 0.11
C GLY A 125 -11.58 -10.96 -1.14
N ALA A 126 -11.50 -10.25 -2.27
CA ALA A 126 -12.01 -10.76 -3.55
C ALA A 126 -11.29 -12.06 -3.98
N GLY A 127 -12.05 -13.02 -4.50
CA GLY A 127 -11.49 -14.28 -5.01
C GLY A 127 -10.55 -14.11 -6.21
N LYS A 128 -10.66 -12.99 -6.95
CA LYS A 128 -9.77 -12.62 -8.06
C LYS A 128 -8.70 -11.59 -7.65
N SER A 129 -8.45 -11.44 -6.34
CA SER A 129 -7.45 -10.50 -5.81
C SER A 129 -6.07 -10.77 -6.40
N LYS A 130 -5.39 -9.70 -6.81
CA LYS A 130 -4.04 -9.79 -7.37
C LYS A 130 -2.96 -10.06 -6.32
N HIS A 131 -3.25 -9.83 -5.04
CA HIS A 131 -2.36 -10.22 -3.94
C HIS A 131 -2.21 -11.73 -3.79
N LEU A 132 -3.22 -12.53 -4.18
CA LEU A 132 -3.18 -14.01 -4.07
C LEU A 132 -2.07 -14.63 -4.90
N ASN A 133 -1.71 -13.99 -6.01
CA ASN A 133 -0.66 -14.47 -6.93
C ASN A 133 0.54 -13.51 -6.93
N ASN A 134 0.71 -12.72 -5.86
CA ASN A 134 1.83 -11.80 -5.68
C ASN A 134 1.99 -10.79 -6.83
N TYR A 135 0.90 -10.21 -7.34
CA TYR A 135 0.98 -9.21 -8.43
C TYR A 135 0.79 -7.77 -7.96
N ALA A 136 0.26 -7.57 -6.76
CA ALA A 136 -0.22 -6.27 -6.30
C ALA A 136 0.62 -5.70 -5.17
N VAL A 137 0.63 -4.37 -5.10
CA VAL A 137 1.27 -3.58 -4.05
C VAL A 137 0.23 -2.60 -3.52
N ASP A 138 -0.14 -2.72 -2.25
CA ASP A 138 -0.86 -1.68 -1.51
C ASP A 138 0.15 -0.83 -0.76
N PHE A 139 -0.05 0.48 -0.72
CA PHE A 139 0.86 1.41 -0.06
C PHE A 139 0.15 2.69 0.41
N TYR A 140 0.75 3.33 1.42
CA TYR A 140 0.41 4.70 1.84
C TYR A 140 1.41 5.68 1.25
N VAL A 141 0.93 6.86 0.87
CA VAL A 141 1.74 7.94 0.27
C VAL A 141 1.50 9.26 0.98
N LEU A 142 2.49 9.84 1.64
CA LEU A 142 2.26 10.95 2.59
C LEU A 142 1.37 10.46 3.74
N ASN A 143 1.86 10.53 4.98
CA ASN A 143 1.01 10.15 6.11
C ASN A 143 -0.27 11.03 6.09
N PRO A 144 -1.49 10.46 6.14
CA PRO A 144 -2.73 11.24 6.09
C PRO A 144 -2.80 12.35 7.15
N LYS A 145 -2.09 12.18 8.27
CA LYS A 145 -1.97 13.17 9.35
C LYS A 145 -0.98 14.31 9.07
N GLU A 146 -0.08 14.10 8.11
CA GLU A 146 1.00 15.05 7.74
C GLU A 146 0.68 15.81 6.45
N SER A 147 -0.26 15.32 5.63
CA SER A 147 -0.69 16.00 4.39
C SER A 147 -1.95 16.84 4.61
N ASN A 148 -1.99 18.05 4.04
CA ASN A 148 -3.21 18.84 3.98
C ASN A 148 -4.14 18.37 2.84
N GLN A 149 -5.37 18.88 2.78
CA GLN A 149 -6.34 18.44 1.76
C GLN A 149 -5.89 18.71 0.33
N SER A 150 -5.29 19.88 0.07
CA SER A 150 -4.83 20.28 -1.26
C SER A 150 -3.75 19.32 -1.79
N GLU A 151 -2.77 18.96 -0.95
CA GLU A 151 -1.71 18.01 -1.33
C GLU A 151 -2.27 16.63 -1.68
N ARG A 152 -3.27 16.15 -0.93
CA ARG A 152 -3.91 14.86 -1.22
C ARG A 152 -4.68 14.90 -2.53
N GLU A 153 -5.40 15.98 -2.78
CA GLU A 153 -6.14 16.17 -4.03
C GLU A 153 -5.19 16.27 -5.23
N GLN A 154 -4.08 16.99 -5.08
CA GLN A 154 -3.06 17.11 -6.12
C GLN A 154 -2.41 15.76 -6.42
N LEU A 155 -1.98 15.01 -5.41
CA LEU A 155 -1.44 13.67 -5.59
C LEU A 155 -2.42 12.75 -6.32
N VAL A 156 -3.71 12.80 -5.98
CA VAL A 156 -4.72 12.01 -6.67
C VAL A 156 -4.83 12.42 -8.15
N LYS A 157 -4.83 13.73 -8.44
CA LYS A 157 -4.83 14.24 -9.82
C LYS A 157 -3.62 13.73 -10.60
N ASP A 158 -2.42 13.86 -10.04
CA ASP A 158 -1.16 13.47 -10.68
C ASP A 158 -1.13 11.96 -10.95
N MET A 159 -1.53 11.14 -9.97
CA MET A 159 -1.63 9.68 -10.13
C MET A 159 -2.65 9.28 -11.18
N CYS A 160 -3.79 9.98 -11.26
CA CYS A 160 -4.79 9.74 -12.29
C CYS A 160 -4.32 10.17 -13.67
N GLN A 161 -3.61 11.30 -13.78
CA GLN A 161 -3.02 11.75 -15.04
C GLN A 161 -2.00 10.74 -15.55
N PHE A 162 -1.08 10.30 -14.69
CA PHE A 162 -0.13 9.23 -15.04
C PHE A 162 -0.84 7.96 -15.52
N TRP A 163 -1.90 7.53 -14.82
CA TRP A 163 -2.67 6.38 -15.25
C TRP A 163 -3.31 6.60 -16.63
N LYS A 164 -3.90 7.76 -16.90
CA LYS A 164 -4.50 8.09 -18.22
C LYS A 164 -3.47 8.04 -19.34
N GLU A 165 -2.28 8.60 -19.11
CA GLU A 165 -1.22 8.76 -20.12
C GLU A 165 -0.42 7.46 -20.33
N GLU A 166 0.04 6.85 -19.24
CA GLU A 166 1.01 5.74 -19.26
C GLU A 166 0.42 4.40 -18.81
N GLY A 167 -0.75 4.40 -18.18
CA GLY A 167 -1.31 3.20 -17.56
C GLY A 167 -1.54 2.05 -18.53
N LYS A 168 -1.82 2.33 -19.81
CA LYS A 168 -1.92 1.29 -20.86
C LYS A 168 -0.59 0.59 -21.09
N ASN A 169 0.51 1.34 -21.16
CA ASN A 169 1.86 0.82 -21.39
C ASN A 169 2.29 -0.14 -20.27
N PHE A 170 1.91 0.18 -19.02
CA PHE A 170 2.22 -0.63 -17.84
C PHE A 170 1.19 -1.71 -17.52
N LYS A 171 0.08 -1.81 -18.26
CA LYS A 171 -1.09 -2.61 -17.88
C LYS A 171 -1.51 -2.30 -16.43
N MET A 172 -1.52 -1.02 -16.08
CA MET A 172 -1.66 -0.54 -14.71
C MET A 172 -3.09 -0.68 -14.20
N GLY A 173 -3.24 -1.51 -13.17
CA GLY A 173 -4.37 -1.49 -12.26
C GLY A 173 -4.12 -0.45 -11.15
N LEU A 174 -4.93 0.62 -11.10
CA LEU A 174 -4.83 1.68 -10.09
C LEU A 174 -6.07 1.74 -9.20
N GLY A 175 -5.93 1.38 -7.93
CA GLY A 175 -6.96 1.61 -6.91
C GLY A 175 -6.68 2.85 -6.09
N VAL A 176 -7.66 3.75 -5.94
CA VAL A 176 -7.56 4.94 -5.08
C VAL A 176 -8.57 4.81 -3.94
N TYR A 177 -8.08 4.56 -2.73
CA TYR A 177 -8.94 4.24 -1.58
C TYR A 177 -9.20 5.43 -0.65
N GLY A 178 -8.65 6.61 -0.97
CA GLY A 178 -8.66 7.79 -0.10
C GLY A 178 -7.70 7.65 1.06
N ASN A 179 -7.54 8.71 1.87
CA ASN A 179 -6.55 8.77 2.95
C ASN A 179 -5.18 8.28 2.50
N ASN A 180 -4.75 8.73 1.33
CA ASN A 180 -3.43 8.43 0.76
C ASN A 180 -3.12 6.94 0.54
N ARG A 181 -4.16 6.11 0.41
CA ARG A 181 -4.05 4.68 0.16
C ARG A 181 -4.21 4.39 -1.31
N TYR A 182 -3.24 3.65 -1.84
CA TYR A 182 -3.19 3.28 -3.24
C TYR A 182 -2.93 1.78 -3.40
N HIS A 183 -3.46 1.24 -4.49
CA HIS A 183 -3.16 -0.09 -5.00
C HIS A 183 -2.56 0.05 -6.38
N ILE A 184 -1.45 -0.65 -6.63
CA ILE A 184 -0.89 -0.83 -7.97
C ILE A 184 -0.71 -2.31 -8.27
N ASP A 185 -1.12 -2.72 -9.47
CA ASP A 185 -0.64 -3.94 -10.12
C ASP A 185 -0.44 -3.71 -11.63
N THR A 186 0.30 -4.58 -12.29
CA THR A 186 0.62 -4.51 -13.74
C THR A 186 -0.12 -5.59 -14.55
N GLN A 187 -1.33 -5.97 -14.13
CA GLN A 187 -2.08 -7.10 -14.71
C GLN A 187 -3.21 -6.71 -15.67
N GLY A 188 -3.42 -5.43 -15.92
CA GLY A 188 -4.42 -4.92 -16.86
C GLY A 188 -4.76 -3.46 -16.61
N TYR A 189 -4.99 -2.70 -17.69
CA TYR A 189 -5.33 -1.27 -17.63
C TYR A 189 -6.73 -1.06 -17.05
N ARG A 190 -6.82 -0.75 -15.76
CA ARG A 190 -8.09 -0.57 -15.04
C ARG A 190 -7.92 0.31 -13.81
N THR A 191 -9.00 0.88 -13.34
CA THR A 191 -9.00 1.70 -12.12
C THR A 191 -10.30 1.52 -11.33
N TRP A 192 -10.25 1.76 -10.02
CA TRP A 192 -11.41 1.67 -9.12
C TRP A 192 -11.24 2.58 -7.90
N GLY A 193 -12.35 2.93 -7.24
CA GLY A 193 -12.35 3.71 -6.01
C GLY A 193 -12.44 2.87 -4.74
N LYS A 194 -12.74 3.54 -3.61
CA LYS A 194 -12.82 2.95 -2.26
C LYS A 194 -13.75 1.75 -2.10
N ASP A 195 -14.76 1.63 -2.95
CA ASP A 195 -15.75 0.53 -2.92
C ASP A 195 -15.37 -0.64 -3.85
N PHE A 196 -14.14 -0.62 -4.39
CA PHE A 196 -13.60 -1.62 -5.32
C PHE A 196 -14.32 -1.68 -6.67
N LYS A 197 -15.09 -0.65 -7.03
CA LYS A 197 -15.79 -0.57 -8.32
C LYS A 197 -15.14 0.44 -9.26
N SER A 198 -15.16 0.13 -10.55
CA SER A 198 -14.68 1.04 -11.60
C SER A 198 -15.46 2.36 -11.60
N LYS A 199 -16.79 2.31 -11.47
CA LYS A 199 -17.68 3.49 -11.47
C LYS A 199 -17.33 4.53 -10.37
N SER A 200 -16.71 4.10 -9.27
CA SER A 200 -16.30 5.01 -8.19
C SER A 200 -14.89 5.56 -8.37
N SER A 201 -14.16 5.14 -9.42
CA SER A 201 -12.81 5.64 -9.68
C SER A 201 -12.84 7.13 -9.89
N THR A 202 -11.96 7.82 -9.17
CA THR A 202 -11.76 9.25 -9.33
C THR A 202 -11.01 9.59 -10.62
N CYS A 203 -10.28 8.63 -11.21
CA CYS A 203 -9.54 8.85 -12.46
C CYS A 203 -10.43 8.80 -13.71
N LEU A 204 -11.66 8.30 -13.57
CA LEU A 204 -12.67 8.25 -14.63
C LEU A 204 -13.67 9.41 -14.56
N LYS A 205 -13.54 10.30 -13.57
CA LYS A 205 -14.33 11.53 -13.55
C LYS A 205 -13.68 12.48 -14.55
N ASP A 206 -14.48 12.99 -15.47
CA ASP A 206 -14.03 14.04 -16.38
C ASP A 206 -13.57 15.25 -15.57
N ASP A 207 -12.45 15.85 -15.98
CA ASP A 207 -11.93 17.08 -15.40
C ASP A 207 -12.93 18.20 -15.73
N LYS A 208 -13.89 18.42 -14.84
CA LYS A 208 -14.84 19.54 -14.90
C LYS A 208 -14.23 20.80 -14.34
#